data_AF-A0A0M1JDL9-F1
#
_entry.id   AF-A0A0M1JDL9-F1
#
_cell.length_a   1.000
_cell.length_b   1.000
_cell.length_c   1.000
_cell.angle_alpha   90.00
_cell.angle_beta   90.00
_cell.angle_gamma   90.00
#
_symmetry.space_group_name_H-M   'P 1'
#
loop_
_entity.id
_entity.type
_entity.pdbx_description
1 polymer ?
#
loop_
_entity_poly.entity_id
_entity_poly.type
_entity_poly.pdbx_seq_one_letter_code
_entity_poly.pdbx_strand_id
1 'polypeptide(L)'
;YCEHLIVWDIQQSSIVGTYRMLSPQAAQNIGSYYSENEFNFAALQHIRPLIVEVGRSCVAAKHRTGSVIALLWKKLVEYTLSNGYEYLIGCGSIPMQDGGHNAANLYRRLSKEHLAPPEYRVIPYTTLPYEKLSNDQPVVVPPLIKGYLRAGAWICGEPAWDKDFNTADLMIMMPMSKVTKRYHRRFLNTKNN
;
A
#
# COMPACT_ATOMS: atom_id res chain seq x y z
N TYR A 1 -10.11 -0.13 18.19
CA TYR A 1 -8.71 0.29 17.97
C TYR A 1 -8.51 1.02 16.65
N CYS A 2 -9.09 0.56 15.53
CA CYS A 2 -8.89 1.22 14.24
C CYS A 2 -9.69 2.52 14.11
N GLU A 3 -9.16 3.45 13.31
CA GLU A 3 -9.87 4.62 12.80
C GLU A 3 -10.33 4.34 11.36
N HIS A 4 -11.36 5.05 10.91
CA HIS A 4 -11.93 4.86 9.57
C HIS A 4 -12.04 6.20 8.85
N LEU A 5 -11.39 6.28 7.69
CA LEU A 5 -11.52 7.40 6.79
C LEU A 5 -12.60 7.08 5.76
N ILE A 6 -13.53 8.01 5.55
CA ILE A 6 -14.63 7.87 4.60
C ILE A 6 -14.66 9.06 3.62
N VAL A 7 -15.17 8.81 2.42
CA VAL A 7 -15.61 9.85 1.49
C VAL A 7 -17.12 9.79 1.41
N TRP A 8 -17.75 10.92 1.71
CA TRP A 8 -19.20 11.10 1.67
C TRP A 8 -19.60 11.86 0.40
N ASP A 9 -20.50 11.27 -0.38
CA ASP A 9 -21.15 11.95 -1.50
C ASP A 9 -22.34 12.75 -0.96
N ILE A 10 -22.24 14.07 -1.03
CA ILE A 10 -23.26 14.99 -0.50
C ILE A 10 -24.55 14.91 -1.30
N GLN A 11 -24.47 14.72 -2.63
CA GLN A 11 -25.65 14.68 -3.49
C GLN A 11 -26.44 13.39 -3.27
N GLN A 12 -25.73 12.27 -3.14
CA GLN A 12 -26.34 10.95 -2.95
C GLN A 12 -26.54 10.58 -1.48
N SER A 13 -26.07 11.40 -0.53
CA SER A 13 -26.09 11.14 0.91
C SER A 13 -25.60 9.73 1.26
N SER A 14 -24.43 9.36 0.73
CA SER A 14 -23.88 8.00 0.90
C SER A 14 -22.36 7.98 1.02
N ILE A 15 -21.83 6.91 1.62
CA ILE A 15 -20.39 6.63 1.66
C ILE A 15 -19.97 6.01 0.34
N VAL A 16 -19.01 6.63 -0.34
CA VAL A 16 -18.54 6.21 -1.67
C VAL A 16 -17.09 5.76 -1.71
N GLY A 17 -16.37 5.91 -0.59
CA GLY A 17 -15.05 5.34 -0.43
C GLY A 17 -14.61 5.25 1.02
N THR A 18 -13.73 4.31 1.31
CA THR A 18 -13.27 4.02 2.68
C THR A 18 -11.80 3.62 2.73
N TYR A 19 -11.18 3.85 3.89
CA TYR A 19 -9.94 3.22 4.37
C TYR A 19 -10.06 2.90 5.86
N ARG A 20 -9.51 1.76 6.28
CA ARG A 20 -9.15 1.50 7.67
C ARG A 20 -7.76 2.06 7.93
N MET A 21 -7.56 2.69 9.08
CA MET A 21 -6.26 3.15 9.58
C MET A 21 -5.99 2.54 10.95
N LEU A 22 -4.74 2.17 11.18
CA LEU A 22 -4.25 1.67 12.46
C LEU A 22 -2.95 2.42 12.80
N SER A 23 -3.03 3.30 13.80
CA SER A 23 -1.88 4.06 14.29
C SER A 23 -0.89 3.16 15.03
N PRO A 24 0.38 3.59 15.22
CA PRO A 24 1.36 2.83 15.98
C PRO A 24 0.90 2.52 17.41
N GLN A 25 0.28 3.49 18.08
CA GLN A 25 -0.24 3.29 19.44
C GLN A 25 -1.37 2.26 19.45
N ALA A 26 -2.27 2.30 18.47
CA ALA A 26 -3.35 1.32 18.36
C ALA A 26 -2.81 -0.08 18.06
N ALA A 27 -1.82 -0.20 17.17
CA ALA A 27 -1.14 -1.47 16.88
C ALA A 27 -0.42 -2.02 18.12
N GLN A 28 0.24 -1.17 18.91
CA GLN A 28 0.87 -1.57 20.17
C GLN A 28 -0.18 -2.09 21.17
N ASN A 29 -1.32 -1.42 21.31
CA ASN A 29 -2.39 -1.82 22.23
C ASN A 29 -3.05 -3.15 21.81
N ILE A 30 -3.15 -3.42 20.51
CA ILE A 30 -3.63 -4.71 19.98
C ILE A 30 -2.56 -5.81 20.12
N GLY A 31 -1.28 -5.43 20.04
CA GLY A 31 -0.12 -6.30 20.07
C GLY A 31 0.57 -6.45 18.71
N SER A 32 -0.11 -6.14 17.60
CA SER A 32 0.46 -6.20 16.25
C SER A 32 -0.27 -5.32 15.24
N TYR A 33 0.37 -5.09 14.10
CA TYR A 33 -0.29 -4.69 12.86
C TYR A 33 -1.02 -5.89 12.22
N TYR A 34 -1.96 -5.64 11.33
CA TYR A 34 -2.63 -6.71 10.58
C TYR A 34 -1.64 -7.43 9.66
N SER A 35 -0.80 -6.68 8.95
CA SER A 35 0.15 -7.26 8.01
C SER A 35 1.27 -8.07 8.67
N GLU A 36 1.41 -7.99 10.00
CA GLU A 36 2.28 -8.90 10.77
C GLU A 36 1.73 -10.33 10.84
N ASN A 37 0.50 -10.59 10.39
CA ASN A 37 -0.03 -11.94 10.21
C ASN A 37 0.51 -12.59 8.92
N GLU A 38 0.91 -11.79 7.94
CA GLU A 38 1.40 -12.25 6.63
C GLU A 38 2.92 -12.16 6.51
N PHE A 39 3.54 -11.21 7.23
CA PHE A 39 4.97 -10.90 7.11
C PHE A 39 5.66 -10.75 8.47
N ASN A 40 6.94 -11.14 8.52
CA ASN A 40 7.84 -10.88 9.62
C ASN A 40 8.38 -9.44 9.56
N PHE A 41 8.08 -8.65 10.60
CA PHE A 41 8.43 -7.24 10.74
C PHE A 41 9.73 -6.98 11.51
N ALA A 42 10.58 -7.99 11.74
CA ALA A 42 11.84 -7.82 12.48
C ALA A 42 12.70 -6.66 11.94
N ALA A 43 12.77 -6.48 10.62
CA ALA A 43 13.49 -5.37 10.01
C ALA A 43 12.90 -4.00 10.33
N LEU A 44 11.57 -3.90 10.54
CA LEU A 44 10.86 -2.63 10.71
C LEU A 44 10.79 -2.12 12.16
N GLN A 45 11.33 -2.87 13.14
CA GLN A 45 11.21 -2.51 14.56
C GLN A 45 11.70 -1.09 14.87
N HIS A 46 12.77 -0.67 14.21
CA HIS A 46 13.39 0.65 14.40
C HIS A 46 12.51 1.83 13.94
N ILE A 47 11.54 1.61 13.03
CA ILE A 47 10.59 2.64 12.57
C ILE A 47 9.16 2.37 13.04
N ARG A 48 8.93 1.32 13.84
CA ARG A 48 7.59 0.91 14.29
C ARG A 48 6.75 2.05 14.89
N PRO A 49 7.30 2.95 15.74
CA PRO A 49 6.54 4.08 16.30
C PRO A 49 6.09 5.12 15.26
N LEU A 50 6.59 5.05 14.03
CA LEU A 50 6.37 6.03 12.95
C LEU A 50 5.45 5.47 11.84
N ILE A 51 4.95 4.24 12.00
CA ILE A 51 4.18 3.51 10.99
C ILE A 51 2.67 3.60 11.27
N VAL A 52 1.93 4.09 10.28
CA VAL A 52 0.47 3.91 10.20
C VAL A 52 0.18 2.81 9.18
N GLU A 53 -0.52 1.77 9.62
CA GLU A 53 -1.03 0.76 8.70
C GLU A 53 -2.39 1.21 8.13
N VAL A 54 -2.55 1.06 6.82
CA VAL A 54 -3.79 1.33 6.12
C VAL A 54 -4.23 0.11 5.33
N GLY A 55 -5.53 -0.07 5.19
CA GLY A 55 -6.06 -1.21 4.42
C GLY A 55 -7.57 -1.13 4.25
N ARG A 56 -8.15 -2.23 3.74
CA ARG A 56 -9.59 -2.33 3.43
C ARG A 56 -10.09 -1.15 2.58
N SER A 57 -9.25 -0.73 1.63
CA SER A 57 -9.60 0.36 0.73
C SER A 57 -10.73 -0.07 -0.19
N CYS A 58 -11.81 0.71 -0.22
CA CYS A 58 -12.91 0.47 -1.13
C CYS A 58 -13.36 1.77 -1.78
N VAL A 59 -13.72 1.71 -3.05
CA VAL A 59 -14.38 2.81 -3.77
C VAL A 59 -15.57 2.22 -4.50
N ALA A 60 -16.74 2.81 -4.26
CA ALA A 60 -18.00 2.43 -4.89
C ALA A 60 -17.82 2.41 -6.42
N ALA A 61 -18.35 1.37 -7.09
CA ALA A 61 -18.06 1.11 -8.50
C ALA A 61 -18.32 2.33 -9.41
N LYS A 62 -19.41 3.05 -9.16
CA LYS A 62 -19.82 4.26 -9.90
C LYS A 62 -18.88 5.46 -9.69
N HIS A 63 -18.04 5.42 -8.66
CA HIS A 63 -17.14 6.52 -8.25
C HIS A 63 -15.66 6.19 -8.48
N ARG A 64 -15.33 5.13 -9.23
CA ARG A 64 -13.96 4.73 -9.58
C ARG A 64 -13.35 5.59 -10.69
N THR A 65 -13.54 6.91 -10.61
CA THR A 65 -13.00 7.93 -11.53
C THR A 65 -11.63 8.46 -11.11
N GLY A 66 -11.13 8.05 -9.94
CA GLY A 66 -9.85 8.47 -9.38
C GLY A 66 -9.93 9.62 -8.38
N SER A 67 -11.00 10.43 -8.40
CA SER A 67 -11.16 11.55 -7.46
C SER A 67 -11.35 11.09 -6.02
N VAL A 68 -12.17 10.05 -5.80
CA VAL A 68 -12.42 9.50 -4.46
C VAL A 68 -11.14 8.95 -3.84
N ILE A 69 -10.35 8.16 -4.58
CA ILE A 69 -9.09 7.63 -4.06
C ILE A 69 -8.06 8.74 -3.82
N ALA A 70 -8.04 9.79 -4.65
CA ALA A 70 -7.18 10.95 -4.42
C ALA A 70 -7.56 11.72 -3.14
N LEU A 71 -8.86 11.88 -2.85
CA LEU A 71 -9.33 12.48 -1.60
C LEU A 71 -8.94 11.64 -0.37
N LEU A 72 -9.14 10.32 -0.45
CA LEU A 72 -8.72 9.40 0.59
C LEU A 72 -7.22 9.54 0.86
N TRP A 73 -6.38 9.46 -0.18
CA TRP A 73 -4.94 9.54 -0.03
C TRP A 73 -4.45 10.90 0.47
N LYS A 74 -5.08 12.00 0.04
CA LYS A 74 -4.79 13.33 0.59
C LYS A 74 -4.97 13.34 2.10
N LYS A 75 -6.11 12.82 2.59
CA LYS A 75 -6.41 12.77 4.02
C LYS A 75 -5.51 11.80 4.80
N LEU A 76 -5.13 10.67 4.20
CA LEU A 76 -4.13 9.76 4.79
C LEU A 76 -2.78 10.46 4.99
N VAL A 77 -2.31 11.19 3.96
CA VAL A 77 -1.04 11.94 4.05
C VAL A 77 -1.13 13.05 5.09
N GLU A 78 -2.21 13.82 5.10
CA GLU A 78 -2.44 14.87 6.11
C GLU A 78 -2.42 14.29 7.53
N TYR A 79 -3.19 13.22 7.77
CA TYR A 79 -3.23 12.53 9.07
C TYR A 79 -1.85 12.03 9.49
N THR A 80 -1.10 11.42 8.57
CA THR A 80 0.22 10.85 8.86
C THR A 80 1.18 11.96 9.29
N LEU A 81 1.26 13.04 8.51
CA LEU A 81 2.17 14.15 8.77
C LEU A 81 1.77 14.95 10.01
N SER A 82 0.47 15.21 10.23
CA SER A 82 0.00 16.01 11.37
C SER A 82 0.25 15.35 12.71
N ASN A 83 0.37 14.03 12.73
CA ASN A 83 0.65 13.24 13.94
C ASN A 83 2.14 12.89 14.08
N GLY A 84 3.01 13.43 13.21
CA GLY A 84 4.45 13.18 13.27
C GLY A 84 4.90 11.79 12.83
N TYR A 85 4.03 11.04 12.14
CA TYR A 85 4.37 9.75 11.55
C TYR A 85 5.07 9.93 10.20
N GLU A 86 5.81 8.92 9.78
CA GLU A 86 6.68 9.02 8.61
C GLU A 86 6.37 8.00 7.52
N TYR A 87 5.65 6.92 7.84
CA TYR A 87 5.42 5.81 6.94
C TYR A 87 3.94 5.39 6.93
N LEU A 88 3.39 5.26 5.72
CA LEU A 88 2.16 4.50 5.50
C LEU A 88 2.55 3.11 4.99
N ILE A 89 1.97 2.06 5.57
CA ILE A 89 2.13 0.67 5.10
C ILE A 89 0.78 0.01 4.82
N GLY A 90 0.80 -1.06 4.03
CA GLY A 90 -0.35 -1.96 3.87
C GLY A 90 -0.13 -3.00 2.77
N CYS A 91 -1.01 -3.99 2.71
CA CYS A 91 -0.96 -5.03 1.67
C CYS A 91 -1.60 -4.53 0.37
N GLY A 92 -0.84 -4.61 -0.72
CA GLY A 92 -1.33 -4.45 -2.08
C GLY A 92 -1.54 -5.83 -2.71
N SER A 93 -2.79 -6.27 -2.79
CA SER A 93 -3.14 -7.63 -3.23
C SER A 93 -3.21 -7.75 -4.75
N ILE A 94 -2.57 -8.79 -5.29
CA ILE A 94 -2.62 -9.19 -6.69
C ILE A 94 -3.51 -10.43 -6.79
N PRO A 95 -4.60 -10.37 -7.59
CA PRO A 95 -5.46 -11.54 -7.78
C PRO A 95 -4.72 -12.73 -8.40
N MET A 96 -5.03 -13.95 -7.92
CA MET A 96 -4.35 -15.20 -8.31
C MET A 96 -5.20 -16.10 -9.22
N GLN A 97 -6.18 -15.55 -9.97
CA GLN A 97 -7.08 -16.39 -10.81
C GLN A 97 -6.35 -17.14 -11.93
N ASP A 98 -5.18 -16.68 -12.34
CA ASP A 98 -4.35 -17.32 -13.36
C ASP A 98 -3.33 -18.32 -12.77
N GLY A 99 -3.54 -18.78 -11.53
CA GLY A 99 -2.57 -19.64 -10.84
C GLY A 99 -1.32 -18.91 -10.32
N GLY A 100 -1.30 -17.57 -10.40
CA GLY A 100 -0.23 -16.73 -9.86
C GLY A 100 0.86 -16.34 -10.84
N HIS A 101 0.68 -16.62 -12.14
CA HIS A 101 1.63 -16.23 -13.17
C HIS A 101 1.79 -14.70 -13.24
N ASN A 102 0.68 -13.95 -13.23
CA ASN A 102 0.72 -12.49 -13.23
C ASN A 102 1.39 -11.93 -11.98
N ALA A 103 1.07 -12.46 -10.79
CA ALA A 103 1.69 -12.03 -9.55
C ALA A 103 3.21 -12.26 -9.55
N ALA A 104 3.65 -13.43 -10.01
CA ALA A 104 5.05 -13.79 -10.09
C ALA A 104 5.81 -12.92 -11.09
N ASN A 105 5.28 -12.75 -12.31
CA ASN A 105 5.87 -11.88 -13.32
C ASN A 105 5.90 -10.41 -12.85
N LEU A 106 4.83 -9.95 -12.20
CA LEU A 106 4.75 -8.60 -11.68
C LEU A 106 5.79 -8.36 -10.59
N TYR A 107 5.93 -9.27 -9.63
CA TYR A 107 6.96 -9.16 -8.61
C TYR A 107 8.37 -9.14 -9.22
N ARG A 108 8.68 -10.04 -10.16
CA ARG A 108 9.99 -10.08 -10.86
C ARG A 108 10.31 -8.76 -11.56
N ARG A 109 9.30 -8.07 -12.10
CA ARG A 109 9.47 -6.73 -12.68
C ARG A 109 9.68 -5.68 -11.59
N LEU A 110 8.80 -5.64 -10.59
CA LEU A 110 8.82 -4.60 -9.55
C LEU A 110 10.05 -4.70 -8.66
N SER A 111 10.60 -5.89 -8.40
CA SER A 111 11.78 -6.09 -7.55
C SER A 111 13.04 -5.43 -8.12
N LYS A 112 13.09 -5.17 -9.43
CA LYS A 112 14.20 -4.47 -10.10
C LYS A 112 14.12 -2.95 -9.93
N GLU A 113 12.92 -2.39 -9.81
CA GLU A 113 12.68 -0.94 -9.93
C GLU A 113 12.17 -0.30 -8.63
N HIS A 114 11.48 -1.07 -7.78
CA HIS A 114 10.66 -0.55 -6.69
C HIS A 114 10.93 -1.20 -5.33
N LEU A 115 11.92 -2.08 -5.23
CA LEU A 115 12.26 -2.73 -3.96
C LEU A 115 12.73 -1.71 -2.93
N ALA A 116 12.29 -1.89 -1.68
CA ALA A 116 12.74 -1.08 -0.58
C ALA A 116 14.25 -1.29 -0.30
N PRO A 117 14.94 -0.33 0.33
CA PRO A 117 16.23 -0.56 0.97
C PRO A 117 16.20 -1.78 1.91
N PRO A 118 17.31 -2.53 2.06
CA PRO A 118 17.35 -3.78 2.83
C PRO A 118 16.76 -3.69 4.24
N GLU A 119 16.98 -2.58 4.94
CA GLU A 119 16.50 -2.32 6.30
C GLU A 119 14.97 -2.21 6.41
N TYR A 120 14.27 -2.02 5.29
CA TYR A 120 12.81 -1.97 5.23
C TYR A 120 12.19 -3.23 4.62
N ARG A 121 12.96 -4.29 4.37
CA ARG A 121 12.47 -5.51 3.75
C ARG A 121 11.91 -6.48 4.80
N VAL A 122 10.67 -6.90 4.60
CA VAL A 122 9.97 -7.92 5.38
C VAL A 122 10.02 -9.25 4.65
N ILE A 123 9.86 -10.34 5.41
CA ILE A 123 9.86 -11.71 4.88
C ILE A 123 8.44 -12.28 5.05
N PRO A 124 7.76 -12.74 4.00
CA PRO A 124 6.45 -13.37 4.16
C PRO A 124 6.57 -14.71 4.90
N TYR A 125 5.56 -15.08 5.70
CA TYR A 125 5.53 -16.43 6.30
C TYR A 125 5.19 -17.52 5.29
N THR A 126 4.37 -17.18 4.30
CA THR A 126 4.04 -18.07 3.17
C THR A 126 4.43 -17.36 1.88
N THR A 127 5.64 -17.61 1.41
CA THR A 127 6.15 -17.00 0.17
C THR A 127 5.43 -17.55 -1.07
N LEU A 128 5.04 -16.67 -1.99
CA LEU A 128 4.66 -17.08 -3.34
C LEU A 128 5.89 -17.65 -4.09
N PRO A 129 5.85 -18.88 -4.66
CA PRO A 129 6.97 -19.47 -5.40
C PRO A 129 7.17 -18.82 -6.78
N TYR A 130 7.49 -17.52 -6.81
CA TYR A 130 7.47 -16.68 -7.99
C TYR A 130 8.51 -17.10 -9.04
N GLU A 131 9.62 -17.73 -8.65
CA GLU A 131 10.64 -18.24 -9.57
C GLU A 131 10.09 -19.36 -10.46
N LYS A 132 9.23 -20.21 -9.89
CA LYS A 132 8.60 -21.33 -10.60
C LYS A 132 7.38 -20.90 -11.41
N LEU A 133 6.65 -19.90 -10.92
CA LEU A 133 5.41 -19.43 -11.53
C LEU A 133 5.65 -18.39 -12.63
N SER A 134 6.73 -17.63 -12.57
CA SER A 134 6.97 -16.58 -13.56
C SER A 134 7.43 -17.19 -14.89
N ASN A 135 6.79 -16.73 -15.96
CA ASN A 135 6.89 -17.26 -17.32
C ASN A 135 7.10 -16.15 -18.37
N ASP A 136 7.55 -14.98 -17.92
CA ASP A 136 7.88 -13.78 -18.72
C ASP A 136 6.74 -13.25 -19.62
N GLN A 137 5.50 -13.69 -19.37
CA GLN A 137 4.30 -13.11 -20.00
C GLN A 137 4.08 -11.65 -19.58
N PRO A 138 3.38 -10.85 -20.42
CA PRO A 138 3.05 -9.47 -20.07
C PRO A 138 2.34 -9.35 -18.72
N VAL A 139 2.74 -8.36 -17.93
CA VAL A 139 2.18 -8.12 -16.60
C VAL A 139 1.01 -7.15 -16.62
N VAL A 140 -0.05 -7.49 -15.91
CA VAL A 140 -1.15 -6.59 -15.58
C VAL A 140 -0.94 -6.07 -14.17
N VAL A 141 -0.63 -4.77 -14.06
CA VAL A 141 -0.49 -4.10 -12.76
C VAL A 141 -1.87 -3.68 -12.26
N PRO A 142 -2.33 -4.13 -11.08
CA PRO A 142 -3.57 -3.66 -10.49
C PRO A 142 -3.58 -2.12 -10.39
N PRO A 143 -4.68 -1.42 -10.74
CA PRO A 143 -4.70 0.04 -10.80
C PRO A 143 -4.28 0.72 -9.50
N LEU A 144 -4.64 0.14 -8.35
CA LEU A 144 -4.30 0.67 -7.03
C LEU A 144 -2.79 0.56 -6.75
N ILE A 145 -2.19 -0.61 -7.03
CA ILE A 145 -0.73 -0.82 -6.94
C ILE A 145 0.00 0.15 -7.87
N LYS A 146 -0.45 0.29 -9.13
CA LYS A 146 0.11 1.27 -10.07
C LYS A 146 0.07 2.69 -9.49
N GLY A 147 -1.01 3.06 -8.80
CA GLY A 147 -1.13 4.34 -8.12
C GLY A 147 -0.12 4.51 -6.98
N TYR A 148 0.08 3.49 -6.14
CA TYR A 148 1.09 3.52 -5.06
C TYR A 148 2.50 3.71 -5.61
N LEU A 149 2.89 2.94 -6.64
CA LEU A 149 4.19 3.06 -7.28
C LEU A 149 4.40 4.46 -7.89
N ARG A 150 3.37 5.01 -8.55
CA ARG A 150 3.38 6.39 -9.07
C ARG A 150 3.49 7.44 -7.97
N ALA A 151 2.99 7.18 -6.78
CA ALA A 151 3.14 8.06 -5.63
C ALA A 151 4.53 7.93 -4.98
N GLY A 152 5.28 6.85 -5.26
CA GLY A 152 6.67 6.66 -4.85
C GLY A 152 6.87 5.56 -3.82
N ALA A 153 5.85 4.70 -3.65
CA ALA A 153 5.91 3.57 -2.75
C ALA A 153 7.03 2.60 -3.12
N TRP A 154 7.50 1.89 -2.11
CA TRP A 154 8.31 0.70 -2.25
C TRP A 154 7.46 -0.56 -2.10
N ILE A 155 7.93 -1.64 -2.72
CA ILE A 155 7.58 -3.00 -2.31
C ILE A 155 8.64 -3.48 -1.31
N CYS A 156 8.21 -4.06 -0.19
CA CYS A 156 9.09 -4.35 0.94
C CYS A 156 9.57 -5.79 0.98
N GLY A 157 9.61 -6.49 -0.15
CA GLY A 157 10.05 -7.89 -0.19
C GLY A 157 9.16 -8.73 -1.10
N GLU A 158 9.31 -10.04 -0.93
CA GLU A 158 8.57 -11.06 -1.67
C GLU A 158 7.07 -11.03 -1.32
N PRO A 159 6.18 -11.37 -2.26
CA PRO A 159 4.76 -11.43 -1.97
C PRO A 159 4.41 -12.60 -1.06
N ALA A 160 3.51 -12.36 -0.10
CA ALA A 160 2.86 -13.39 0.69
C ALA A 160 1.72 -14.01 -0.12
N TRP A 161 1.60 -15.34 -0.11
CA TRP A 161 0.42 -16.02 -0.64
C TRP A 161 -0.69 -16.05 0.41
N ASP A 162 -1.75 -15.29 0.13
CA ASP A 162 -2.98 -15.29 0.92
C ASP A 162 -3.99 -16.25 0.27
N LYS A 163 -4.11 -17.44 0.87
CA LYS A 163 -5.02 -18.49 0.42
C LYS A 163 -6.50 -18.16 0.69
N ASP A 164 -6.79 -17.35 1.71
CA ASP A 164 -8.16 -17.09 2.16
C ASP A 164 -8.85 -16.11 1.19
N PHE A 165 -8.07 -15.19 0.61
CA PHE A 165 -8.54 -14.24 -0.40
C PHE A 165 -8.13 -14.63 -1.84
N ASN A 166 -7.34 -15.69 -2.00
CA ASN A 166 -6.75 -16.12 -3.27
C ASN A 166 -5.99 -14.97 -3.96
N THR A 167 -5.06 -14.37 -3.22
CA THR A 167 -4.22 -13.25 -3.66
C THR A 167 -2.75 -13.50 -3.34
N ALA A 168 -1.88 -12.77 -4.05
CA ALA A 168 -0.50 -12.56 -3.68
C ALA A 168 -0.36 -11.12 -3.18
N ASP A 169 -0.07 -10.98 -1.90
CA ASP A 169 -0.05 -9.70 -1.22
C ASP A 169 1.37 -9.16 -1.18
N LEU A 170 1.55 -7.93 -1.68
CA LEU A 170 2.81 -7.20 -1.59
C LEU A 170 2.75 -6.26 -0.40
N MET A 171 3.76 -6.32 0.47
CA MET A 171 3.94 -5.28 1.49
C MET A 171 4.33 -3.96 0.81
N ILE A 172 3.41 -3.00 0.79
CA ILE A 172 3.64 -1.66 0.24
C ILE A 172 4.02 -0.71 1.37
N MET A 173 5.07 0.09 1.16
CA MET A 173 5.46 1.17 2.07
C MET A 173 5.57 2.49 1.32
N MET A 174 4.95 3.53 1.85
CA MET A 174 5.06 4.90 1.36
C MET A 174 5.76 5.78 2.39
N PRO A 175 7.03 6.14 2.18
CA PRO A 175 7.72 7.13 3.00
C PRO A 175 7.15 8.53 2.70
N MET A 176 6.72 9.24 3.73
CA MET A 176 6.17 10.59 3.57
C MET A 176 7.20 11.57 2.98
N SER A 177 8.50 11.35 3.24
CA SER A 177 9.60 12.11 2.63
C SER A 177 9.63 12.04 1.10
N LYS A 178 9.12 10.96 0.48
CA LYS A 178 8.99 10.85 -0.99
C LYS A 178 7.75 11.57 -1.51
N VAL A 179 6.66 11.54 -0.73
CA VAL A 179 5.40 12.22 -1.07
C VAL A 179 5.61 13.73 -1.06
N THR A 180 6.22 14.27 0.00
CA THR A 180 6.49 15.72 0.14
C THR A 180 7.42 16.23 -0.95
N LYS A 181 8.53 15.53 -1.25
CA LYS A 181 9.44 15.89 -2.37
C LYS A 181 8.71 16.01 -3.70
N ARG A 182 7.77 15.10 -3.97
CA ARG A 182 6.95 15.13 -5.20
C ARG A 182 5.93 16.26 -5.19
N TYR A 183 5.30 16.50 -4.04
CA TYR A 183 4.41 17.64 -3.85
C TYR A 183 5.16 18.94 -4.17
N HIS A 184 6.29 19.19 -3.51
CA HIS A 184 7.14 20.36 -3.78
C HIS A 184 7.53 20.51 -5.25
N ARG A 185 7.97 19.43 -5.93
CA ARG A 185 8.31 19.48 -7.36
C ARG A 185 7.13 19.89 -8.24
N ARG A 186 5.91 19.44 -7.90
CA ARG A 186 4.70 19.81 -8.65
C ARG A 186 4.37 21.29 -8.51
N PHE A 187 4.53 21.87 -7.31
CA PHE A 187 4.33 23.31 -7.06
C PHE A 187 5.44 24.19 -7.66
N LEU A 188 6.70 23.74 -7.65
CA LEU A 188 7.79 24.49 -8.28
C LEU A 188 7.67 24.51 -9.82
N ASN A 189 7.12 23.47 -10.43
CA ASN A 189 6.86 23.44 -11.88
C ASN A 189 5.58 24.18 -12.29
N THR A 190 4.76 24.69 -11.36
CA THR A 190 3.58 25.51 -11.70
C THR A 190 3.86 27.01 -11.68
N LYS A 191 5.09 27.44 -11.36
CA LYS A 191 5.50 28.86 -11.34
C LYS A 191 6.27 29.34 -12.58
N ASN A 192 6.46 28.48 -13.59
CA ASN A 192 7.14 28.84 -14.84
C ASN A 192 6.26 28.55 -16.06
N ASN A 193 5.10 29.21 -16.16
CA ASN A 193 4.36 29.42 -17.41
C ASN A 193 3.55 30.70 -17.31
#